data_AF-A0A6P4D493-F1
#
_entry.id   AF-A0A6P4D493-F1
#
_cell.length_a   1.000
_cell.length_b   1.000
_cell.length_c   1.000
_cell.angle_alpha   90.00
_cell.angle_beta   90.00
_cell.angle_gamma   90.00
#
_symmetry.space_group_name_H-M   'P 1'
#
loop_
_entity.id
_entity.type
_entity.pdbx_description
1 polymer ?
#
loop_
_entity_poly.entity_id
_entity_poly.type
_entity_poly.pdbx_seq_one_letter_code
_entity_poly.pdbx_strand_id
1 'polypeptide(L)'
;MLLQLNELDEFRLEAYENAKIYKEKAKMWHDKRISKKEFKPGQQVLLYNSRLKVFPGKLKSKWTGSYLVTKLLPYGSLELLDEATKNNFTANGHRAKHYLGGPWDKEKEIQKLS
;
A
#
# COMPACT_ATOMS: atom_id res chain seq x y z
N MET A 1 27.71 9.32 -45.43
CA MET A 1 26.70 10.18 -44.77
C MET A 1 25.38 9.43 -44.54
N LEU A 2 24.79 8.76 -45.54
CA LEU A 2 23.56 7.97 -45.37
C LEU A 2 23.71 6.74 -44.44
N LEU A 3 24.87 6.07 -44.49
CA LEU A 3 25.13 4.85 -43.71
C LEU A 3 25.17 5.10 -42.19
N GLN A 4 25.82 6.20 -41.77
CA GLN A 4 25.94 6.56 -40.35
C GLN A 4 24.61 6.98 -39.72
N LEU A 5 23.70 7.57 -40.51
CA LEU A 5 22.36 7.91 -40.05
C LEU A 5 21.52 6.65 -39.79
N ASN A 6 21.64 5.65 -40.66
CA ASN A 6 20.91 4.39 -40.54
C ASN A 6 21.38 3.58 -39.32
N GLU A 7 22.69 3.54 -39.06
CA GLU A 7 23.26 2.92 -37.86
C GLU A 7 22.76 3.59 -36.56
N LEU A 8 22.69 4.93 -36.54
CA LEU A 8 22.17 5.69 -35.40
C LEU A 8 20.70 5.40 -35.09
N ASP A 9 19.88 5.27 -36.12
CA ASP A 9 18.46 4.95 -35.95
C ASP A 9 18.25 3.50 -35.51
N GLU A 10 19.10 2.57 -35.95
CA GLU A 10 19.11 1.19 -35.48
C GLU A 10 19.46 1.09 -33.99
N PHE A 11 20.51 1.79 -33.53
CA PHE A 11 20.87 1.84 -32.11
C PHE A 11 19.77 2.45 -31.23
N ARG A 12 19.06 3.46 -31.74
CA ARG A 12 17.92 4.05 -31.03
C ARG A 12 16.77 3.07 -30.90
N LEU A 13 16.44 2.35 -31.97
CA LEU A 13 15.37 1.36 -31.97
C LEU A 13 15.68 0.26 -30.95
N GLU A 14 16.90 -0.27 -30.98
CA GLU A 14 17.36 -1.28 -30.03
C GLU A 14 17.29 -0.78 -28.57
N ALA A 15 17.72 0.46 -28.32
CA ALA A 15 17.63 1.07 -26.99
C ALA A 15 16.17 1.19 -26.51
N TYR A 16 15.24 1.58 -27.39
CA TYR A 16 13.82 1.66 -27.04
C TYR A 16 13.20 0.28 -26.77
N GLU A 17 13.53 -0.72 -27.57
CA GLU A 17 13.07 -2.09 -27.35
C GLU A 17 13.60 -2.65 -26.02
N ASN A 18 14.89 -2.48 -25.76
CA ASN A 18 15.52 -2.88 -24.50
C ASN A 18 14.88 -2.18 -23.29
N ALA A 19 14.60 -0.87 -23.38
CA ALA A 19 13.93 -0.13 -22.33
C ALA A 19 12.49 -0.62 -22.09
N LYS A 20 11.76 -0.96 -23.16
CA LYS A 20 10.40 -1.53 -23.08
C LYS A 20 10.44 -2.88 -22.36
N ILE A 21 11.34 -3.78 -22.77
CA ILE A 21 11.50 -5.11 -22.15
C ILE A 21 11.85 -4.97 -20.66
N TYR A 22 12.73 -4.05 -20.30
CA TYR A 22 13.10 -3.83 -18.90
C TYR A 22 11.90 -3.38 -18.06
N LYS A 23 11.12 -2.40 -18.55
CA LYS A 23 9.91 -1.91 -17.87
C LYS A 23 8.85 -2.99 -17.71
N GLU A 24 8.66 -3.81 -18.74
CA GLU A 24 7.72 -4.93 -18.70
C GLU A 24 8.15 -6.00 -17.67
N LYS A 25 9.42 -6.40 -17.66
CA LYS A 25 9.95 -7.34 -16.66
C LYS A 25 9.83 -6.78 -15.24
N ALA A 26 10.15 -5.50 -15.04
CA ALA A 26 10.01 -4.83 -13.75
C ALA A 26 8.55 -4.80 -13.27
N LYS A 27 7.61 -4.51 -14.18
CA LYS A 27 6.17 -4.56 -13.90
C LYS A 27 5.72 -5.97 -13.52
N MET A 28 6.07 -6.99 -14.31
CA MET A 28 5.71 -8.38 -14.02
C MET A 28 6.22 -8.83 -12.65
N TRP A 29 7.47 -8.47 -12.31
CA TRP A 29 8.04 -8.78 -11.01
C TRP A 29 7.33 -8.05 -9.87
N HIS A 30 6.99 -6.77 -10.06
CA HIS A 30 6.23 -5.99 -9.09
C HIS A 30 4.84 -6.59 -8.86
N ASP A 31 4.09 -6.83 -9.93
CA ASP A 31 2.72 -7.35 -9.89
C ASP A 31 2.68 -8.75 -9.26
N LYS A 32 3.67 -9.61 -9.56
CA LYS A 32 3.82 -10.93 -8.92
C LYS A 32 4.04 -10.84 -7.40
N ARG A 33 4.66 -9.75 -6.93
CA ARG A 33 4.96 -9.53 -5.51
C ARG A 33 3.83 -8.84 -4.74
N ILE A 34 2.85 -8.26 -5.43
CA ILE A 34 1.66 -7.71 -4.79
C ILE A 34 0.83 -8.87 -4.24
N SER A 35 0.93 -9.11 -2.93
CA SER A 35 0.07 -10.07 -2.24
C SER A 35 -1.39 -9.59 -2.28
N LYS A 36 -2.28 -10.41 -2.84
CA LYS A 36 -3.72 -10.19 -2.74
C LYS A 36 -4.13 -10.38 -1.29
N LYS A 37 -4.56 -9.29 -0.65
CA LYS A 37 -5.11 -9.33 0.70
C LYS A 37 -6.62 -9.40 0.58
N GLU A 38 -7.17 -10.56 0.92
CA GLU A 38 -8.62 -10.73 1.04
C GLU A 38 -9.02 -10.46 2.48
N PHE A 39 -10.08 -9.69 2.65
CA PHE A 39 -10.67 -9.34 3.94
C PHE A 39 -12.10 -9.86 3.98
N LYS A 40 -12.60 -10.15 5.18
CA LYS A 40 -13.98 -10.54 5.43
C LYS A 40 -14.61 -9.58 6.46
N PRO A 41 -15.90 -9.26 6.33
CA PRO A 41 -16.64 -8.58 7.39
C PRO A 41 -16.46 -9.30 8.74
N GLY A 42 -16.27 -8.53 9.81
CA GLY A 42 -16.02 -9.02 11.16
C GLY A 42 -14.54 -9.24 11.51
N GLN A 43 -13.61 -9.07 10.57
CA GLN A 43 -12.17 -9.15 10.88
C GLN A 43 -11.63 -7.83 11.43
N GLN A 44 -10.66 -7.92 12.34
CA GLN A 44 -9.89 -6.76 12.78
C GLN A 44 -8.67 -6.53 11.87
N VAL A 45 -8.45 -5.28 11.49
CA VAL A 45 -7.35 -4.87 10.61
C VAL A 45 -6.62 -3.64 11.16
N LEU A 46 -5.32 -3.58 10.88
CA LEU A 46 -4.49 -2.41 11.09
C LEU A 46 -4.47 -1.56 9.82
N LEU A 47 -4.54 -0.24 9.97
CA LEU A 47 -4.47 0.69 8.85
C LEU A 47 -3.12 1.42 8.81
N TYR A 48 -2.50 1.50 7.64
CA TYR A 48 -1.27 2.27 7.48
C TYR A 48 -1.57 3.78 7.41
N ASN A 49 -0.98 4.57 8.31
CA ASN A 49 -1.09 6.03 8.30
C ASN A 49 0.07 6.67 7.50
N SER A 50 -0.25 7.29 6.37
CA SER A 50 0.72 7.95 5.48
C SER A 50 1.01 9.39 5.86
N ARG A 51 0.16 10.01 6.68
CA ARG A 51 0.25 11.43 7.07
C ARG A 51 1.16 11.66 8.28
N LEU A 52 1.56 10.58 8.97
CA LEU A 52 2.59 10.64 10.01
C LEU A 52 3.97 10.88 9.36
N LYS A 53 4.22 12.16 9.04
CA LYS A 53 5.51 12.67 8.54
C LYS A 53 6.59 12.68 9.62
N VAL A 54 6.20 12.61 10.90
CA VAL A 54 7.08 12.96 12.02
C VAL A 54 7.03 11.86 13.08
N PHE A 55 7.85 10.83 12.92
CA PHE A 55 8.24 10.01 14.07
C PHE A 55 9.56 10.58 14.60
N PRO A 56 9.62 11.10 15.84
CA PRO A 56 10.85 11.60 16.45
C PRO A 56 11.84 10.49 16.86
N GLY A 57 11.62 9.23 16.44
CA GLY A 57 12.48 8.10 16.76
C GLY A 57 12.26 6.92 15.82
N LYS A 58 13.35 6.24 15.45
CA LYS A 58 13.45 5.18 14.42
C LYS A 58 12.63 3.88 14.64
N LEU A 59 11.81 3.79 15.69
CA LEU A 59 11.30 2.50 16.20
C LEU A 59 9.77 2.39 16.36
N LYS A 60 8.97 3.34 15.87
CA LYS A 60 7.50 3.24 15.95
C LYS A 60 6.86 2.81 14.63
N SER A 61 5.87 1.93 14.72
CA SER A 61 5.09 1.47 13.58
C SER A 61 4.18 2.57 13.05
N LYS A 62 4.12 2.74 11.72
CA LYS A 62 3.15 3.62 11.04
C LYS A 62 1.73 3.02 10.95
N TRP A 63 1.51 1.89 11.57
CA TRP A 63 0.24 1.17 11.57
C TRP A 63 -0.58 1.64 12.77
N THR A 64 -1.76 2.16 12.48
CA THR A 64 -2.72 2.66 13.46
C THR A 64 -3.88 1.70 13.59
N GLY A 65 -4.37 1.55 14.82
CA GLY A 65 -5.70 1.05 15.18
C GLY A 65 -6.01 -0.39 14.80
N SER A 66 -6.57 -1.17 15.72
CA SER A 66 -7.40 -2.31 15.35
C SER A 66 -8.78 -1.78 14.94
N TYR A 67 -9.10 -1.81 13.65
CA TYR A 67 -10.40 -1.43 13.13
C TYR A 67 -11.19 -2.67 12.72
N LEU A 68 -12.50 -2.68 12.98
CA LEU A 68 -13.38 -3.76 12.56
C LEU A 68 -13.83 -3.54 11.11
N VAL A 69 -13.63 -4.52 10.24
CA VAL A 69 -14.16 -4.47 8.88
C VAL A 69 -15.67 -4.71 8.92
N THR A 70 -16.46 -3.71 8.53
CA THR A 70 -17.93 -3.83 8.49
C THR A 70 -18.40 -4.32 7.13
N LYS A 71 -17.86 -3.73 6.05
CA LYS A 71 -18.23 -4.05 4.67
C LYS A 71 -17.03 -3.97 3.72
N LEU A 72 -17.10 -4.77 2.66
CA LEU A 72 -16.19 -4.68 1.52
C LEU A 72 -16.89 -3.88 0.42
N LEU A 73 -16.21 -2.85 -0.07
CA LEU A 73 -16.67 -2.05 -1.19
C LEU A 73 -16.05 -2.59 -2.49
N PRO A 74 -16.67 -2.30 -3.65
CA PRO A 74 -16.07 -2.58 -4.95
C PRO A 74 -14.65 -2.00 -5.04
N TYR A 75 -13.80 -2.65 -5.84
CA TYR A 75 -12.42 -2.21 -6.10
C TYR A 75 -11.46 -2.27 -4.88
N GLY A 76 -11.79 -3.06 -3.85
CA GLY A 76 -10.87 -3.35 -2.74
C GLY A 76 -10.80 -2.27 -1.66
N SER A 77 -11.82 -1.41 -1.57
CA SER A 77 -11.99 -0.50 -0.44
C SER A 77 -12.73 -1.19 0.72
N LEU A 78 -12.46 -0.77 1.96
CA LEU A 78 -13.02 -1.35 3.17
C LEU A 78 -13.77 -0.26 3.94
N GLU A 79 -14.99 -0.56 4.39
CA GLU A 79 -15.60 0.20 5.47
C GLU A 79 -15.07 -0.34 6.80
N LEU A 80 -14.51 0.57 7.60
CA LEU A 80 -13.89 0.29 8.88
C LEU A 80 -14.68 0.99 9.97
N LEU A 81 -14.95 0.26 11.06
CA LEU A 81 -15.50 0.78 12.29
C LEU A 81 -14.37 0.93 13.32
N ASP A 82 -14.26 2.13 13.87
CA ASP A 82 -13.50 2.35 15.08
C ASP A 82 -14.37 2.02 16.31
N GLU A 83 -13.96 1.04 17.10
CA GLU A 83 -14.66 0.63 18.32
C GLU A 83 -14.68 1.73 19.38
N ALA A 84 -13.67 2.60 19.43
CA ALA A 84 -13.56 3.65 20.44
C ALA A 84 -14.52 4.81 20.16
N THR A 85 -14.53 5.28 18.91
CA THR A 85 -15.33 6.43 18.49
C THR A 85 -16.71 6.02 17.95
N LYS A 86 -16.96 4.72 17.75
CA LYS A 86 -18.11 4.14 17.03
C LYS A 86 -18.35 4.78 15.66
N ASN A 87 -17.29 5.29 15.04
CA ASN A 87 -17.38 5.98 13.76
C ASN A 87 -16.98 5.05 12.61
N ASN A 88 -17.73 5.13 11.52
CA ASN A 88 -17.44 4.38 10.29
C ASN A 88 -16.69 5.28 9.30
N PHE A 89 -15.66 4.73 8.67
CA PHE A 89 -14.94 5.43 7.61
C PHE A 89 -14.45 4.45 6.55
N THR A 90 -14.28 4.95 5.33
CA THR A 90 -13.77 4.16 4.21
C THR A 90 -12.26 4.26 4.13
N ALA A 91 -11.59 3.12 3.99
CA ALA A 91 -10.15 3.04 3.81
C ALA A 91 -9.79 2.15 2.60
N ASN A 92 -8.62 2.39 2.02
CA ASN A 92 -8.11 1.55 0.95
C ASN A 92 -7.59 0.22 1.52
N GLY A 93 -8.11 -0.92 1.05
CA GLY A 93 -7.72 -2.26 1.51
C GLY A 93 -6.26 -2.61 1.24
N HIS A 94 -5.59 -2.01 0.24
CA HIS A 94 -4.15 -2.19 0.04
C HIS A 94 -3.33 -1.74 1.25
N ARG A 95 -3.83 -0.71 1.96
CA ARG A 95 -3.22 -0.13 3.15
C ARG A 95 -3.68 -0.77 4.45
N ALA A 96 -4.50 -1.81 4.37
CA ALA A 96 -4.92 -2.60 5.52
C ALA A 96 -4.01 -3.83 5.70
N LYS A 97 -3.89 -4.30 6.93
CA LYS A 97 -3.17 -5.53 7.30
C LYS A 97 -3.99 -6.29 8.34
N HIS A 98 -4.10 -7.61 8.21
CA HIS A 98 -4.76 -8.46 9.21
C HIS A 98 -4.13 -8.29 10.59
N TYR A 99 -4.98 -8.11 11.60
CA TYR A 99 -4.57 -8.08 12.99
C TYR A 99 -4.65 -9.49 13.57
N LEU A 100 -3.54 -9.97 14.15
CA LEU A 100 -3.42 -11.33 14.68
C LEU A 100 -3.45 -11.38 16.22
N GLY A 101 -3.95 -10.34 16.88
CA GLY A 101 -4.13 -10.34 18.35
C GLY A 101 -2.87 -10.09 19.18
N GLY A 102 -1.89 -9.35 18.66
CA GLY A 102 -0.75 -8.88 19.47
C GLY A 102 -1.16 -7.76 20.44
N PRO A 103 -0.39 -7.45 21.49
CA PRO A 103 -0.69 -6.28 22.33
C PRO A 103 -0.60 -5.00 21.49
N TRP A 104 -1.75 -4.36 21.23
CA TRP A 104 -1.82 -3.04 20.60
C TRP A 104 -2.28 -2.04 21.66
N ASP A 105 -1.33 -1.23 22.15
CA ASP A 105 -1.59 -0.18 23.14
C ASP A 105 -2.36 0.98 22.47
N LYS A 106 -3.72 0.90 22.50
CA LYS A 106 -4.63 1.95 22.00
C LYS A 106 -4.32 3.34 22.60
N GLU A 107 -3.85 3.38 23.84
CA GLU A 107 -3.75 4.60 24.66
C GLU A 107 -2.49 5.44 24.40
N LYS A 108 -1.38 4.86 23.95
CA LYS A 108 -0.10 5.59 23.78
C LYS A 108 -0.04 6.46 22.52
N GLU A 109 -0.97 6.27 21.57
CA GLU A 109 -1.05 7.09 20.34
C GLU A 109 -2.15 8.16 20.40
N ILE A 110 -3.30 7.90 21.02
CA ILE A 110 -4.41 8.88 21.10
C ILE A 110 -4.02 10.10 21.94
N GLN A 111 -3.28 9.90 23.04
CA GLN A 111 -2.74 11.01 23.88
C GLN A 111 -1.67 11.87 23.20
N LYS A 112 -1.19 11.49 22.01
CA LYS A 112 -0.20 12.28 21.23
C LYS A 112 -0.82 13.03 20.05
N LEU A 113 -2.14 12.91 19.87
CA LEU A 113 -2.92 13.62 18.85
C LEU A 113 -3.75 14.78 19.45
N SER A 114 -3.74 14.95 20.77
CA SER A 114 -4.21 16.15 21.49
C SER A 114 -3.03 17.00 21.92
#